data_AF-A0A3D3STH1-F1
#
_entry.id   AF-A0A3D3STH1-F1
#
_cell.length_a   1.000
_cell.length_b   1.000
_cell.length_c   1.000
_cell.angle_alpha   90.00
_cell.angle_beta   90.00
_cell.angle_gamma   90.00
#
_symmetry.space_group_name_H-M   'P 1'
#
loop_
_entity.id
_entity.type
_entity.pdbx_description
1 polymer ?
#
loop_
_entity_poly.entity_id
_entity_poly.type
_entity_poly.pdbx_seq_one_letter_code
_entity_poly.pdbx_strand_id
1 'polypeptide(L)'
;MIVVTGVSGSGKSSLVFDTLYAEGQRRYVETFSAYARQFLDRMDKPLVDAIEGVPPAIAIDQTNPVRTSRSTVGTMTELADHLKLLYARAATLVCPGCNKPVQNDTVDGVVIFITSQPARTKVFITFEREAPESLDDAQLEEWLSAQGFTRVHAREGNKVRVVADRLVLSEDVDRSRMTEAVETAMRYGEGQCQVILDEKLLRFSSQLSCAGCNSFFKPPRPALFSFNSPIGACDACRGFGRVIGIDA
;
A
#
# COMPACT_ATOMS: atom_id res chain seq x y z
N MET A 1 8.63 -6.56 44.50
CA MET A 1 9.88 -6.70 43.71
C MET A 1 10.85 -7.53 44.54
N ILE A 2 11.34 -8.66 44.02
CA ILE A 2 12.27 -9.56 44.71
C ILE A 2 13.62 -9.48 44.00
N VAL A 3 14.71 -9.36 44.76
CA VAL A 3 16.08 -9.31 44.23
C VAL A 3 16.89 -10.44 44.86
N VAL A 4 17.49 -11.29 44.04
CA VAL A 4 18.38 -12.37 44.48
C VAL A 4 19.83 -11.93 44.33
N THR A 5 20.60 -11.92 45.42
CA THR A 5 21.99 -11.41 45.45
C THR A 5 22.94 -12.42 46.11
N GLY A 6 24.24 -12.26 45.87
CA GLY A 6 25.29 -13.19 46.35
C GLY A 6 26.50 -13.26 45.41
N VAL A 7 27.63 -13.75 45.92
CA VAL A 7 28.91 -13.87 45.19
C VAL A 7 28.82 -14.77 43.95
N SER A 8 29.68 -14.60 42.95
CA SER A 8 29.71 -15.51 41.79
C SER A 8 29.79 -16.97 42.23
N GLY A 9 29.01 -17.85 41.57
CA GLY A 9 28.93 -19.27 41.93
C GLY A 9 28.02 -19.62 43.12
N SER A 10 27.40 -18.65 43.80
CA SER A 10 26.51 -18.92 44.95
C SER A 10 25.14 -19.56 44.60
N GLY A 11 24.97 -20.08 43.37
CA GLY A 11 23.73 -20.74 42.94
C GLY A 11 22.55 -19.82 42.58
N LYS A 12 22.73 -18.50 42.49
CA LYS A 12 21.65 -17.54 42.16
C LYS A 12 20.97 -17.86 40.82
N SER A 13 21.78 -18.01 39.77
CA SER A 13 21.28 -18.31 38.43
C SER A 13 20.58 -19.66 38.41
N SER A 14 21.12 -20.65 39.12
CA SER A 14 20.46 -21.97 39.22
C SER A 14 19.13 -21.91 39.96
N LEU A 15 19.03 -21.15 41.05
CA LEU A 15 17.74 -20.95 41.71
C LEU A 15 16.73 -20.22 40.81
N VAL A 16 17.15 -19.16 40.13
CA VAL A 16 16.24 -18.31 39.35
C VAL A 16 15.85 -18.95 38.01
N PHE A 17 16.83 -19.41 37.23
CA PHE A 17 16.62 -19.93 35.88
C PHE A 17 16.39 -21.44 35.87
N ASP A 18 17.27 -22.22 36.50
CA ASP A 18 17.22 -23.68 36.42
C ASP A 18 16.09 -24.28 37.28
N THR A 19 15.64 -23.57 38.32
CA THR A 19 14.58 -24.03 39.24
C THR A 19 13.28 -23.26 39.07
N LEU A 20 13.24 -21.96 39.41
CA LEU A 20 11.98 -21.21 39.47
C LEU A 20 11.37 -20.96 38.08
N TYR A 21 12.18 -20.45 37.14
CA TYR A 21 11.73 -20.24 35.76
C TYR A 21 11.38 -21.57 35.08
N ALA A 22 12.24 -22.58 35.21
CA ALA A 22 11.99 -23.91 34.65
C ALA A 22 10.66 -24.51 35.13
N GLU A 23 10.38 -24.47 36.43
CA GLU A 23 9.14 -25.00 36.98
C GLU A 23 7.91 -24.19 36.54
N GLY A 24 8.01 -22.86 36.52
CA GLY A 24 6.93 -21.99 36.08
C GLY A 24 6.57 -22.19 34.61
N GLN A 25 7.59 -22.28 33.75
CA GLN A 25 7.41 -22.51 32.31
C GLN A 25 6.92 -23.93 32.03
N ARG A 26 7.48 -24.97 32.68
CA ARG A 26 7.04 -26.36 32.54
C ARG A 26 5.56 -26.52 32.89
N ARG A 27 5.13 -26.00 34.05
CA ARG A 27 3.72 -26.06 34.48
C ARG A 27 2.81 -25.30 33.53
N TYR A 28 3.25 -24.15 33.03
CA TYR A 28 2.48 -23.40 32.05
C TYR A 28 2.27 -24.19 30.76
N VAL A 29 3.34 -24.78 30.20
CA VAL A 29 3.30 -25.63 28.99
C VAL A 29 2.40 -26.86 29.21
N GLU A 30 2.37 -27.43 30.41
CA GLU A 30 1.51 -28.57 30.77
C GLU A 30 0.01 -28.27 30.72
N THR A 31 -0.40 -27.00 30.83
CA THR A 31 -1.82 -26.60 30.68
C THR A 31 -2.32 -26.63 29.24
N PHE A 32 -1.41 -26.70 28.25
CA PHE A 32 -1.77 -26.78 26.84
C PHE A 32 -2.18 -28.19 26.41
N SER A 33 -2.92 -28.26 25.29
CA SER A 33 -3.35 -29.53 24.69
C SER A 33 -2.15 -30.44 24.38
N ALA A 34 -2.38 -31.75 24.37
CA ALA A 34 -1.34 -32.73 24.05
C ALA A 34 -0.69 -32.49 22.67
N TYR A 35 -1.45 -31.96 21.71
CA TYR A 35 -0.96 -31.57 20.39
C TYR A 35 -0.08 -30.31 20.45
N ALA A 36 -0.54 -29.25 21.13
CA ALA A 36 0.24 -28.01 21.25
C ALA A 36 1.59 -28.24 21.94
N ARG A 37 1.64 -29.14 22.93
CA ARG A 37 2.88 -29.55 23.62
C ARG A 37 3.94 -30.21 22.73
N GLN A 38 3.62 -30.61 21.49
CA GLN A 38 4.61 -31.12 20.54
C GLN A 38 5.49 -30.02 19.95
N PHE A 39 5.01 -28.77 19.93
CA PHE A 39 5.69 -27.62 19.31
C PHE A 39 6.30 -26.64 20.33
N LEU A 40 6.11 -26.90 21.62
CA LEU A 40 6.65 -26.08 22.70
C LEU A 40 7.93 -26.72 23.24
N ASP A 41 8.91 -25.88 23.57
CA ASP A 41 10.13 -26.33 24.21
C ASP A 41 9.80 -27.02 25.53
N ARG A 42 10.27 -28.26 25.66
CA ARG A 42 10.13 -29.04 26.88
C ARG A 42 11.26 -28.64 27.83
N MET A 43 10.89 -28.11 28.98
CA MET A 43 11.83 -27.91 30.07
C MET A 43 11.90 -29.17 30.92
N ASP A 44 13.12 -29.56 31.29
CA ASP A 44 13.33 -30.64 32.23
C ASP A 44 12.72 -30.29 33.59
N LYS A 45 12.23 -31.30 34.29
CA LYS A 45 11.72 -31.11 35.65
C LYS A 45 12.89 -30.76 36.57
N PRO A 46 12.86 -29.62 37.28
CA PRO A 46 13.94 -29.23 38.17
C PRO A 46 14.07 -30.17 39.38
N LEU A 47 15.29 -30.25 39.93
CA LEU A 47 15.62 -31.08 41.09
C LEU A 47 15.18 -30.41 42.39
N VAL A 48 13.89 -30.53 42.71
CA VAL A 48 13.27 -29.96 43.91
C VAL A 48 12.24 -30.92 44.51
N ASP A 49 12.11 -30.89 45.83
CA ASP A 49 11.15 -31.73 46.56
C ASP A 49 9.71 -31.30 46.28
N ALA A 50 9.41 -30.02 46.53
CA ALA A 50 8.13 -29.40 46.22
C ALA A 50 8.28 -27.88 46.04
N ILE A 51 7.54 -27.33 45.09
CA ILE A 51 7.33 -25.89 44.97
C ILE A 51 5.85 -25.64 44.67
N GLU A 52 5.23 -24.76 45.44
CA GLU A 52 3.83 -24.38 45.27
C GLU A 52 3.73 -22.89 44.93
N GLY A 53 2.62 -22.50 44.29
CA GLY A 53 2.38 -21.08 43.97
C GLY A 53 3.34 -20.48 42.94
N VAL A 54 4.02 -21.29 42.11
CA VAL A 54 4.85 -20.79 41.01
C VAL A 54 3.96 -20.33 39.85
N PRO A 55 3.94 -19.03 39.51
CA PRO A 55 3.18 -18.55 38.36
C PRO A 55 3.89 -18.92 37.04
N PRO A 56 3.21 -18.81 35.89
CA PRO A 56 3.87 -18.80 34.59
C PRO A 56 5.02 -17.78 34.58
N ALA A 57 6.20 -18.22 34.14
CA ALA A 57 7.43 -17.46 34.26
C ALA A 57 8.03 -17.13 32.90
N ILE A 58 8.58 -15.92 32.76
CA ILE A 58 9.32 -15.48 31.58
C ILE A 58 10.73 -15.12 32.02
N ALA A 59 11.73 -15.77 31.41
CA ALA A 59 13.12 -15.41 31.58
C ALA A 59 13.49 -14.33 30.57
N ILE A 60 14.11 -13.25 31.06
CA ILE A 60 14.73 -12.22 30.23
C ILE A 60 16.21 -12.27 30.54
N ASP A 61 16.99 -12.84 29.61
CA ASP A 61 18.45 -12.89 29.70
C ASP A 61 19.11 -11.85 28.77
N GLN A 62 20.44 -11.77 28.81
CA GLN A 62 21.23 -10.87 27.98
C GLN A 62 21.71 -11.51 26.67
N THR A 63 21.25 -12.73 26.33
CA THR A 63 21.68 -13.37 25.10
C THR A 63 21.05 -12.65 23.92
N ASN A 64 21.87 -12.22 22.96
CA ASN A 64 21.39 -11.46 21.82
C ASN A 64 20.67 -12.43 20.86
N PRO A 65 19.34 -12.39 20.74
CA PRO A 65 18.59 -13.43 20.05
C PRO A 65 18.61 -13.22 18.52
N VAL A 66 19.30 -12.20 18.02
CA VAL A 66 19.32 -11.83 16.60
C VAL A 66 20.08 -12.87 15.79
N ARG A 67 19.33 -13.81 15.21
CA ARG A 67 19.89 -14.88 14.37
C ARG A 67 19.93 -14.52 12.88
N THR A 68 19.27 -13.45 12.43
CA THR A 68 19.13 -13.14 11.01
C THR A 68 19.46 -11.69 10.66
N SER A 69 20.06 -11.50 9.48
CA SER A 69 20.37 -10.18 8.91
C SER A 69 19.15 -9.32 8.56
N ARG A 70 17.94 -9.89 8.62
CA ARG A 70 16.67 -9.20 8.36
C ARG A 70 15.94 -8.78 9.64
N SER A 71 16.43 -9.20 10.79
CA SER A 71 15.89 -8.80 12.09
C SER A 71 16.50 -7.45 12.47
N THR A 72 15.64 -6.43 12.57
CA THR A 72 15.98 -5.10 13.07
C THR A 72 15.29 -4.86 14.42
N VAL A 73 15.71 -3.82 15.15
CA VAL A 73 15.01 -3.37 16.36
C VAL A 73 13.51 -3.17 16.09
N GLY A 74 13.15 -2.59 14.94
CA GLY A 74 11.76 -2.38 14.56
C GLY A 74 10.97 -3.66 14.38
N THR A 75 11.58 -4.74 13.85
CA THR A 75 10.91 -6.05 13.75
C THR A 75 10.82 -6.77 15.09
N MET A 76 11.84 -6.65 15.95
CA MET A 76 11.86 -7.31 17.26
C MET A 76 10.87 -6.70 18.25
N THR A 77 10.61 -5.40 18.11
CA THR A 77 9.67 -4.65 18.95
C THR A 77 8.28 -4.55 18.33
N GLU A 78 8.04 -5.19 17.19
CA GLU A 78 6.81 -5.10 16.39
C GLU A 78 6.45 -3.67 15.91
N LEU A 79 7.26 -2.66 16.22
CA LEU A 79 7.09 -1.28 15.76
C LEU A 79 7.02 -1.20 14.24
N ALA A 80 7.82 -2.02 13.53
CA ALA A 80 7.78 -2.09 12.08
C ALA A 80 6.40 -2.53 11.57
N ASP A 81 5.69 -3.42 12.27
CA ASP A 81 4.36 -3.88 11.84
C ASP A 81 3.30 -2.82 12.07
N HIS A 82 3.38 -2.08 13.18
CA HIS A 82 2.55 -0.90 13.39
C HIS A 82 2.81 0.19 12.35
N LEU A 83 4.07 0.45 12.01
CA LEU A 83 4.42 1.42 10.98
C LEU A 83 3.89 0.99 9.62
N LYS A 84 4.02 -0.27 9.22
CA LYS A 84 3.44 -0.78 7.95
C LYS A 84 1.93 -0.52 7.88
N LEU A 85 1.21 -0.73 8.98
CA LEU A 85 -0.22 -0.43 9.07
C LEU A 85 -0.52 1.07 8.98
N LEU A 86 0.27 1.89 9.70
CA LEU A 86 0.14 3.34 9.68
C LEU A 86 0.34 3.88 8.26
N TYR A 87 1.44 3.54 7.61
CA TYR A 87 1.73 3.98 6.24
C TYR A 87 0.69 3.47 5.25
N ALA A 88 0.20 2.24 5.39
CA ALA A 88 -0.83 1.72 4.50
C ALA A 88 -2.18 2.46 4.61
N ARG A 89 -2.47 3.09 5.75
CA ARG A 89 -3.75 3.76 6.01
C ARG A 89 -3.70 5.27 5.88
N ALA A 90 -2.58 5.89 6.24
CA ALA A 90 -2.48 7.34 6.44
C ALA A 90 -1.45 8.02 5.54
N ALA A 91 -0.62 7.27 4.80
CA ALA A 91 0.36 7.90 3.92
C ALA A 91 -0.29 8.44 2.65
N THR A 92 0.11 9.65 2.26
CA THR A 92 -0.20 10.21 0.94
C THR A 92 0.80 9.69 -0.08
N LEU A 93 0.31 9.07 -1.15
CA LEU A 93 1.18 8.64 -2.24
C LEU A 93 1.64 9.86 -3.05
N VAL A 94 2.95 9.96 -3.25
CA VAL A 94 3.57 10.96 -4.12
C VAL A 94 4.27 10.23 -5.25
N CYS A 95 4.07 10.71 -6.48
CA CYS A 95 4.68 10.09 -7.64
C CYS A 95 6.19 10.37 -7.70
N PRO A 96 7.06 9.36 -7.85
CA PRO A 96 8.50 9.54 -7.90
C PRO A 96 8.99 10.28 -9.16
N GLY A 97 8.23 10.25 -10.27
CA GLY A 97 8.61 10.94 -11.50
C GLY A 97 8.19 12.41 -11.55
N CYS A 98 7.00 12.72 -11.03
CA CYS A 98 6.36 14.03 -11.17
C CYS A 98 6.28 14.83 -9.86
N ASN A 99 6.57 14.20 -8.71
CA ASN A 99 6.42 14.72 -7.34
C ASN A 99 5.03 15.30 -6.99
N LYS A 100 4.00 14.92 -7.75
CA LYS A 100 2.61 15.30 -7.49
C LYS A 100 1.93 14.24 -6.63
N PRO A 101 0.94 14.63 -5.80
CA PRO A 101 0.10 13.68 -5.10
C PRO A 101 -0.62 12.77 -6.10
N VAL A 102 -0.71 11.50 -5.76
CA VAL A 102 -1.44 10.49 -6.52
C VAL A 102 -2.67 10.11 -5.70
N GLN A 103 -3.83 10.26 -6.31
CA GLN A 103 -5.12 9.98 -5.69
C GLN A 103 -6.05 9.37 -6.72
N ASN A 104 -7.12 8.73 -6.24
CA ASN A 104 -8.25 8.37 -7.09
C ASN A 104 -9.16 9.59 -7.20
N ASP A 105 -9.52 9.94 -8.42
CA ASP A 105 -10.53 10.94 -8.69
C ASP A 105 -11.91 10.28 -8.76
N THR A 106 -12.88 10.88 -8.08
CA THR A 106 -14.29 10.49 -8.18
C THR A 106 -14.98 11.35 -9.22
N VAL A 107 -16.04 10.82 -9.84
CA VAL A 107 -16.88 11.58 -10.78
C VAL A 107 -17.30 12.92 -10.16
N ASP A 108 -17.81 12.90 -8.93
CA ASP A 108 -18.22 14.11 -8.20
C ASP A 108 -17.06 15.08 -7.96
N GLY A 109 -15.87 14.57 -7.63
CA GLY A 109 -14.66 15.39 -7.47
C GLY A 109 -14.25 16.10 -8.77
N VAL A 110 -14.34 15.40 -9.91
CA VAL A 110 -14.08 16.00 -11.23
C VAL A 110 -15.15 17.04 -11.57
N VAL A 111 -16.43 16.76 -11.30
CA VAL A 111 -17.52 17.73 -11.53
C VAL A 111 -17.33 18.97 -10.67
N ILE A 112 -17.02 18.81 -9.37
CA ILE A 112 -16.71 19.92 -8.46
C ILE A 112 -15.55 20.75 -9.02
N PHE A 113 -14.47 20.09 -9.45
CA PHE A 113 -13.31 20.76 -10.05
C PHE A 113 -13.66 21.54 -11.33
N ILE A 114 -14.51 20.99 -12.20
CA ILE A 114 -14.96 21.68 -13.42
C ILE A 114 -15.82 22.89 -13.04
N THR A 115 -16.76 22.74 -12.11
CA THR A 115 -17.65 23.83 -11.67
C THR A 115 -16.96 24.93 -10.89
N SER A 116 -15.79 24.66 -10.31
CA SER A 116 -15.00 25.68 -9.61
C SER A 116 -14.22 26.60 -10.56
N GLN A 117 -14.23 26.33 -11.87
CA GLN A 117 -13.59 27.19 -12.86
C GLN A 117 -14.44 28.44 -13.15
N PRO A 118 -13.84 29.54 -13.65
CA PRO A 118 -14.57 30.75 -13.97
C PRO A 118 -15.71 30.54 -14.98
N ALA A 119 -16.77 31.35 -14.86
CA ALA A 119 -17.81 31.39 -15.88
C ALA A 119 -17.22 31.74 -17.26
N ARG A 120 -17.86 31.25 -18.32
CA ARG A 120 -17.45 31.36 -19.74
C ARG A 120 -16.21 30.54 -20.14
N THR A 121 -15.61 29.76 -19.23
CA THR A 121 -14.56 28.81 -19.60
C THR A 121 -15.12 27.73 -20.52
N LYS A 122 -14.38 27.41 -21.59
CA LYS A 122 -14.73 26.31 -22.51
C LYS A 122 -14.19 25.01 -21.94
N VAL A 123 -15.06 24.03 -21.77
CA VAL A 123 -14.72 22.73 -21.20
C VAL A 123 -14.99 21.65 -22.24
N PHE A 124 -13.98 20.83 -22.51
CA PHE A 124 -14.15 19.56 -23.21
C PHE A 124 -13.89 18.42 -22.23
N ILE A 125 -14.86 17.54 -22.09
CA ILE A 125 -14.72 16.29 -21.36
C ILE A 125 -14.42 15.21 -22.39
N THR A 126 -13.28 14.56 -22.24
CA THR A 126 -12.69 13.68 -23.24
C THR A 126 -12.14 12.41 -22.59
N PHE A 127 -11.93 11.38 -23.41
CA PHE A 127 -11.25 10.16 -23.01
C PHE A 127 -10.37 9.67 -24.17
N GLU A 128 -9.32 8.91 -23.86
CA GLU A 128 -8.44 8.32 -24.86
C GLU A 128 -8.86 6.87 -25.14
N ARG A 129 -8.84 6.48 -26.41
CA ARG A 129 -8.93 5.08 -26.84
C ARG A 129 -7.89 4.76 -27.89
N GLU A 130 -7.46 3.52 -27.91
CA GLU A 130 -6.67 2.98 -29.01
C GLU A 130 -7.59 2.58 -30.16
N ALA A 131 -7.36 3.16 -31.32
CA ALA A 131 -8.00 2.80 -32.58
C ALA A 131 -7.13 1.78 -33.34
N PRO A 132 -7.75 0.85 -34.08
CA PRO A 132 -7.00 -0.04 -34.98
C PRO A 132 -6.15 0.76 -35.98
N GLU A 133 -4.89 0.37 -36.15
CA GLU A 133 -3.93 1.07 -37.01
C GLU A 133 -4.34 1.12 -38.49
N SER A 134 -5.20 0.19 -38.93
CA SER A 134 -5.66 0.05 -40.31
C SER A 134 -6.77 1.02 -40.71
N LEU A 135 -7.35 1.78 -39.78
CA LEU A 135 -8.47 2.68 -40.09
C LEU A 135 -7.97 4.01 -40.62
N ASP A 136 -8.46 4.36 -41.82
CA ASP A 136 -8.42 5.73 -42.30
C ASP A 136 -9.36 6.64 -41.48
N ASP A 137 -9.31 7.95 -41.71
CA ASP A 137 -10.08 8.91 -40.91
C ASP A 137 -11.61 8.73 -41.07
N ALA A 138 -12.09 8.34 -42.26
CA ALA A 138 -13.52 8.14 -42.50
C ALA A 138 -14.03 6.87 -41.80
N GLN A 139 -13.26 5.79 -41.88
CA GLN A 139 -13.55 4.54 -41.19
C GLN A 139 -13.46 4.69 -39.66
N LEU A 140 -12.56 5.54 -39.17
CA LEU A 140 -12.47 5.88 -37.76
C LEU A 140 -13.74 6.60 -37.28
N GLU A 141 -14.23 7.58 -38.04
CA GLU A 141 -15.47 8.28 -37.74
C GLU A 141 -16.67 7.32 -37.72
N GLU A 142 -16.77 6.41 -38.68
CA GLU A 142 -17.82 5.39 -38.72
C GLU A 142 -17.73 4.43 -37.52
N TRP A 143 -16.51 4.00 -37.17
CA TRP A 143 -16.25 3.14 -36.02
C TRP A 143 -16.61 3.81 -34.68
N LEU A 144 -16.31 5.10 -34.53
CA LEU A 144 -16.70 5.89 -33.36
C LEU A 144 -18.21 6.15 -33.32
N SER A 145 -18.81 6.47 -34.48
CA SER A 145 -20.24 6.72 -34.61
C SER A 145 -21.07 5.49 -34.24
N ALA A 146 -20.62 4.29 -34.63
CA ALA A 146 -21.22 3.02 -34.23
C ALA A 146 -21.21 2.80 -32.70
N GLN A 147 -20.34 3.50 -31.96
CA GLN A 147 -20.25 3.47 -30.50
C GLN A 147 -20.96 4.67 -29.84
N GLY A 148 -21.62 5.52 -30.63
CA GLY A 148 -22.32 6.73 -30.15
C GLY A 148 -21.45 7.98 -30.04
N PHE A 149 -20.20 7.94 -30.51
CA PHE A 149 -19.28 9.08 -30.48
C PHE A 149 -19.15 9.71 -31.86
N THR A 150 -19.45 11.00 -31.94
CA THR A 150 -19.43 11.73 -33.22
C THR A 150 -18.22 12.63 -33.40
N ARG A 151 -17.35 12.75 -32.39
CA ARG A 151 -16.30 13.76 -32.38
C ARG A 151 -14.97 13.27 -31.81
N VAL A 152 -13.92 13.57 -32.55
CA VAL A 152 -12.52 13.43 -32.14
C VAL A 152 -11.95 14.81 -31.85
N HIS A 153 -11.25 14.96 -30.73
CA HIS A 153 -10.52 16.18 -30.38
C HIS A 153 -9.12 16.20 -30.98
N ALA A 154 -8.42 15.06 -30.91
CA ALA A 154 -7.06 14.90 -31.42
C ALA A 154 -6.76 13.41 -31.68
N ARG A 155 -5.85 13.14 -32.62
CA ARG A 155 -5.31 11.81 -32.92
C ARG A 155 -3.78 11.87 -32.88
N GLU A 156 -3.16 11.00 -32.09
CA GLU A 156 -1.71 10.83 -31.99
C GLU A 156 -1.37 9.36 -32.28
N GLY A 157 -1.01 9.06 -33.54
CA GLY A 157 -0.81 7.69 -34.01
C GLY A 157 -2.11 6.87 -33.93
N ASN A 158 -2.08 5.80 -33.15
CA ASN A 158 -3.25 4.94 -32.90
C ASN A 158 -4.11 5.44 -31.71
N LYS A 159 -3.67 6.45 -30.95
CA LYS A 159 -4.44 6.99 -29.82
C LYS A 159 -5.36 8.11 -30.29
N VAL A 160 -6.64 7.96 -29.98
CA VAL A 160 -7.69 8.89 -30.36
C VAL A 160 -8.32 9.47 -29.11
N ARG A 161 -8.30 10.79 -28.98
CA ARG A 161 -8.98 11.52 -27.91
C ARG A 161 -10.39 11.84 -28.36
N VAL A 162 -11.36 11.14 -27.80
CA VAL A 162 -12.78 11.25 -28.15
C VAL A 162 -13.46 12.25 -27.22
N VAL A 163 -14.36 13.07 -27.77
CA VAL A 163 -15.14 14.04 -26.98
C VAL A 163 -16.39 13.36 -26.45
N ALA A 164 -16.50 13.25 -25.12
CA ALA A 164 -17.73 12.82 -24.46
C ALA A 164 -18.76 13.96 -24.41
N ASP A 165 -18.33 15.16 -24.03
CA ASP A 165 -19.17 16.35 -24.09
C ASP A 165 -18.34 17.64 -24.21
N ARG A 166 -18.98 18.71 -24.67
CA ARG A 166 -18.44 20.07 -24.74
C ARG A 166 -19.49 21.04 -24.19
N LEU A 167 -19.06 21.85 -23.23
CA LEU A 167 -19.90 22.89 -22.64
C LEU A 167 -19.10 24.16 -22.37
N VAL A 168 -19.82 25.26 -22.21
CA VAL A 168 -19.28 26.54 -21.76
C VAL A 168 -19.89 26.78 -20.39
N LEU A 169 -19.06 27.07 -19.39
CA LEU A 169 -19.56 27.27 -18.02
C LEU A 169 -20.42 28.54 -17.96
N SER A 170 -21.55 28.45 -17.28
CA SER A 170 -22.51 29.51 -16.96
C SER A 170 -22.92 29.41 -15.49
N GLU A 171 -23.72 30.35 -15.00
CA GLU A 171 -24.23 30.27 -13.61
C GLU A 171 -25.22 29.11 -13.43
N ASP A 172 -26.02 28.80 -14.46
CA ASP A 172 -27.01 27.71 -14.47
C ASP A 172 -26.48 26.40 -15.10
N VAL A 173 -25.22 26.03 -14.87
CA VAL A 173 -24.69 24.80 -15.50
C VAL A 173 -25.39 23.57 -14.92
N ASP A 174 -25.93 22.75 -15.82
CA ASP A 174 -26.54 21.47 -15.50
C ASP A 174 -25.49 20.47 -14.95
N ARG A 175 -25.48 20.32 -13.62
CA ARG A 175 -24.63 19.35 -12.91
C ARG A 175 -24.92 17.90 -13.31
N SER A 176 -26.16 17.59 -13.69
CA SER A 176 -26.54 16.24 -14.15
C SER A 176 -25.82 15.92 -15.45
N ARG A 177 -25.86 16.84 -16.42
CA ARG A 177 -25.16 16.69 -17.71
C ARG A 177 -23.66 16.50 -17.55
N MET A 178 -23.01 17.28 -16.67
CA MET A 178 -21.57 17.12 -16.41
C MET A 178 -21.25 15.77 -15.78
N THR A 179 -22.06 15.34 -14.81
CA THR A 179 -21.91 14.01 -14.17
C THR A 179 -21.97 12.91 -15.23
N GLU A 180 -22.99 12.93 -16.10
CA GLU A 180 -23.16 11.94 -17.17
C GLU A 180 -21.99 11.93 -18.16
N ALA A 181 -21.49 13.11 -18.54
CA ALA A 181 -20.34 13.25 -19.42
C ALA A 181 -19.04 12.70 -18.79
N VAL A 182 -18.79 13.00 -17.51
CA VAL A 182 -17.62 12.48 -16.78
C VAL A 182 -17.72 10.97 -16.57
N GLU A 183 -18.90 10.44 -16.22
CA GLU A 183 -19.13 9.00 -16.12
C GLU A 183 -18.89 8.28 -17.44
N THR A 184 -19.39 8.86 -18.54
CA THR A 184 -19.17 8.34 -19.89
C THR A 184 -17.69 8.34 -20.20
N ALA A 185 -16.98 9.44 -20.00
CA ALA A 185 -15.54 9.52 -20.25
C ALA A 185 -14.76 8.50 -19.43
N MET A 186 -15.01 8.39 -18.11
CA MET A 186 -14.35 7.39 -17.27
C MET A 186 -14.70 5.96 -17.67
N ARG A 187 -15.93 5.67 -18.10
CA ARG A 187 -16.34 4.32 -18.52
C ARG A 187 -15.61 3.88 -19.79
N TYR A 188 -15.57 4.75 -20.81
CA TYR A 188 -14.97 4.42 -22.09
C TYR A 188 -13.44 4.63 -22.14
N GLY A 189 -12.89 5.43 -21.22
CA GLY A 189 -11.46 5.60 -21.00
C GLY A 189 -10.87 4.64 -19.96
N GLU A 190 -11.54 3.52 -19.64
CA GLU A 190 -11.06 2.48 -18.71
C GLU A 190 -10.69 3.01 -17.30
N GLY A 191 -11.49 3.94 -16.82
CA GLY A 191 -11.28 4.65 -15.55
C GLY A 191 -10.45 5.92 -15.68
N GLN A 192 -10.08 6.34 -16.89
CA GLN A 192 -9.43 7.63 -17.15
C GLN A 192 -10.39 8.62 -17.80
N CYS A 193 -10.28 9.89 -17.42
CA CYS A 193 -11.00 11.01 -17.99
C CYS A 193 -10.04 12.18 -18.16
N GLN A 194 -10.23 12.95 -19.23
CA GLN A 194 -9.42 14.10 -19.55
C GLN A 194 -10.31 15.33 -19.71
N VAL A 195 -9.98 16.42 -19.01
CA VAL A 195 -10.70 17.69 -19.12
C VAL A 195 -9.77 18.71 -19.75
N ILE A 196 -10.23 19.34 -20.82
CA ILE A 196 -9.52 20.42 -21.49
C ILE A 196 -10.21 21.73 -21.13
N LEU A 197 -9.50 22.59 -20.40
CA LEU A 197 -9.93 23.92 -20.00
C LEU A 197 -9.08 24.95 -20.72
N ASP A 198 -9.68 25.73 -21.64
CA ASP A 198 -8.97 26.76 -22.41
C ASP A 198 -7.59 26.28 -22.94
N GLU A 199 -7.60 25.12 -23.62
CA GLU A 199 -6.43 24.40 -24.19
C GLU A 199 -5.50 23.69 -23.19
N LYS A 200 -5.72 23.85 -21.88
CA LYS A 200 -4.97 23.10 -20.87
C LYS A 200 -5.59 21.73 -20.62
N LEU A 201 -4.83 20.68 -20.94
CA LEU A 201 -5.20 19.29 -20.67
C LEU A 201 -4.95 18.92 -19.20
N LEU A 202 -5.99 18.44 -18.53
CA LEU A 202 -5.96 17.89 -17.19
C LEU A 202 -6.42 16.44 -17.24
N ARG A 203 -5.76 15.57 -16.48
CA ARG A 203 -6.05 14.14 -16.42
C ARG A 203 -6.62 13.78 -15.07
N PHE A 204 -7.64 12.94 -15.07
CA PHE A 204 -8.31 12.39 -13.92
C PHE A 204 -8.42 10.88 -14.08
N SER A 205 -8.36 10.15 -12.97
CA SER A 205 -8.57 8.71 -13.02
C SER A 205 -9.22 8.16 -11.77
N SER A 206 -10.16 7.23 -11.93
CA SER A 206 -10.71 6.44 -10.82
C SER A 206 -9.72 5.43 -10.25
N GLN A 207 -8.58 5.22 -10.91
CA GLN A 207 -7.46 4.40 -10.47
C GLN A 207 -6.31 5.28 -9.95
N LEU A 208 -5.45 4.70 -9.13
CA LEU A 208 -4.26 5.39 -8.58
C LEU A 208 -3.27 5.69 -9.72
N SER A 209 -3.35 6.87 -10.31
CA SER A 209 -2.45 7.31 -11.39
C SER A 209 -1.96 8.76 -11.21
N CYS A 210 -0.71 9.06 -11.58
CA CYS A 210 -0.23 10.46 -11.55
C CYS A 210 -0.85 11.23 -12.71
N ALA A 211 -1.60 12.30 -12.42
CA ALA A 211 -2.15 13.22 -13.43
C ALA A 211 -1.08 13.88 -14.33
N GLY A 212 0.16 14.00 -13.84
CA GLY A 212 1.30 14.55 -14.58
C GLY A 212 1.92 13.58 -15.59
N CYS A 213 2.36 12.41 -15.16
CA CYS A 213 3.14 11.47 -15.98
C CYS A 213 2.38 10.20 -16.39
N ASN A 214 1.09 10.08 -16.03
CA ASN A 214 0.21 8.95 -16.36
C ASN A 214 0.71 7.57 -15.89
N SER A 215 1.57 7.53 -14.87
CA SER A 215 2.03 6.27 -14.27
C SER A 215 0.99 5.76 -13.29
N PHE A 216 0.73 4.45 -13.31
CA PHE A 216 -0.21 3.76 -12.42
C PHE A 216 0.50 3.18 -11.20
N PHE A 217 -0.20 3.17 -10.07
CA PHE A 217 0.29 2.70 -8.78
C PHE A 217 -0.67 1.69 -8.16
N LYS A 218 -0.14 0.86 -7.28
CA LYS A 218 -0.93 -0.13 -6.54
C LYS A 218 -1.53 0.51 -5.28
N PRO A 219 -2.74 0.10 -4.87
CA PRO A 219 -3.30 0.51 -3.59
C PRO A 219 -2.35 0.20 -2.42
N PRO A 220 -2.25 1.09 -1.42
CA PRO A 220 -1.37 0.88 -0.28
C PRO A 220 -1.82 -0.36 0.51
N ARG A 221 -0.87 -1.26 0.79
CA ARG A 221 -1.05 -2.45 1.63
C ARG A 221 0.15 -2.57 2.56
N PRO A 222 0.01 -3.09 3.79
CA PRO A 222 1.13 -3.20 4.73
C PRO A 222 2.35 -3.92 4.15
N ALA A 223 2.14 -4.90 3.27
CA ALA A 223 3.20 -5.64 2.61
C ALA A 223 4.08 -4.79 1.65
N LEU A 224 3.56 -3.70 1.09
CA LEU A 224 4.36 -2.74 0.29
C LEU A 224 5.38 -1.99 1.15
N PHE A 225 5.16 -1.90 2.46
CA PHE A 225 6.07 -1.25 3.41
C PHE A 225 6.94 -2.28 4.16
N SER A 226 6.96 -3.54 3.71
CA SER A 226 7.73 -4.61 4.33
C SER A 226 8.90 -5.03 3.45
N PHE A 227 10.12 -4.74 3.90
CA PHE A 227 11.34 -5.25 3.27
C PHE A 227 11.47 -6.78 3.34
N ASN A 228 10.68 -7.45 4.17
CA ASN A 228 10.60 -8.91 4.22
C ASN A 228 9.61 -9.50 3.21
N SER A 229 8.81 -8.67 2.53
CA SER A 229 7.87 -9.10 1.49
C SER A 229 8.44 -8.85 0.10
N PRO A 230 8.31 -9.77 -0.88
CA PRO A 230 8.79 -9.54 -2.23
C PRO A 230 8.24 -8.28 -2.91
N ILE A 231 7.03 -7.84 -2.55
CA ILE A 231 6.39 -6.67 -3.15
C ILE A 231 6.78 -5.34 -2.51
N GLY A 232 7.38 -5.35 -1.32
CA GLY A 232 7.88 -4.15 -0.62
C GLY A 232 9.41 -4.12 -0.50
N ALA A 233 10.08 -5.23 -0.82
CA ALA A 233 11.53 -5.32 -0.82
C ALA A 233 12.11 -4.59 -2.05
N CYS A 234 13.24 -3.92 -1.85
CA CYS A 234 14.03 -3.37 -2.95
C CYS A 234 14.48 -4.49 -3.90
N ASP A 235 14.32 -4.28 -5.22
CA ASP A 235 14.68 -5.26 -6.24
C ASP A 235 16.18 -5.61 -6.24
N ALA A 236 17.04 -4.63 -5.95
CA ALA A 236 18.49 -4.80 -5.95
C ALA A 236 19.00 -5.63 -4.75
N CYS A 237 18.62 -5.24 -3.53
CA CYS A 237 19.12 -5.88 -2.31
C CYS A 237 18.16 -6.93 -1.72
N ARG A 238 16.97 -7.14 -2.31
CA ARG A 238 15.93 -8.07 -1.84
C ARG A 238 15.61 -7.92 -0.34
N GLY A 239 15.61 -6.67 0.13
CA GLY A 239 15.30 -6.32 1.53
C GLY A 239 16.43 -6.53 2.54
N PHE A 240 17.65 -6.88 2.10
CA PHE A 240 18.81 -7.02 3.00
C PHE A 240 19.50 -5.69 3.32
N GLY A 241 19.16 -4.60 2.61
CA GLY A 241 19.75 -3.27 2.82
C GLY A 241 21.20 -3.12 2.33
N ARG A 242 21.82 -4.21 1.85
CA ARG A 242 23.18 -4.24 1.28
C ARG A 242 23.27 -5.28 0.17
N VAL A 243 24.21 -5.07 -0.75
CA VAL A 243 24.62 -6.04 -1.76
C VAL A 243 26.08 -6.38 -1.48
N ILE A 244 26.43 -7.67 -1.46
CA ILE A 244 27.82 -8.10 -1.23
C ILE A 244 28.57 -7.92 -2.55
N GLY A 245 29.61 -7.07 -2.54
CA GLY A 245 30.54 -6.88 -3.63
C GLY A 245 31.97 -7.26 -3.21
N ILE A 246 32.90 -7.20 -4.16
CA ILE A 246 34.34 -7.32 -3.88
C ILE A 246 34.87 -5.90 -3.68
N ASP A 247 35.46 -5.62 -2.54
CA ASP A 247 36.20 -4.36 -2.32
C ASP A 247 37.47 -4.37 -3.17
N ALA A 248 37.76 -3.24 -3.81
CA ALA A 248 38.92 -3.04 -4.67
C ALA A 248 40.22 -2.83 -3.87
#